data_AF-A0A914GCN4-F1
#
_entry.id   AF-A0A914GCN4-F1
#
_cell.length_a   1.000
_cell.length_b   1.000
_cell.length_c   1.000
_cell.angle_alpha   90.00
_cell.angle_beta   90.00
_cell.angle_gamma   90.00
#
_symmetry.space_group_name_H-M   'P 1'
#
loop_
_entity.id
_entity.type
_entity.pdbx_description
1 polymer ?
#
loop_
_entity_poly.entity_id
_entity_poly.type
_entity_poly.pdbx_seq_one_letter_code
_entity_poly.pdbx_strand_id
1 'polypeptide(L)'
;PLYLRIANELYLKRLIVGGFDGVYEFSKNFRNEGMDRTHNPEFTAMEIYVAYKDYNWMMDFTERLLEYCAVAVNGTTEATFGEHKIDFRAPYKRISMTDSIKEFTGFDITGKTEDEIRVAAKGMGIDVNETMGKGKLIDEIFGAKCEGNYIQPTFITDYPKEMSPLTKKH
;
A
#
# COMPACT_ATOMS: atom_id res chain seq x y z
N PRO A 1 6.10 23.02 21.09
CA PRO A 1 4.92 22.82 20.21
C PRO A 1 4.55 21.33 20.22
N LEU A 2 3.27 20.98 20.07
CA LEU A 2 2.80 19.60 19.90
C LEU A 2 2.21 19.44 18.50
N TYR A 3 2.22 18.20 18.00
CA TYR A 3 1.67 17.84 16.69
C TYR A 3 0.67 16.70 16.87
N LEU A 4 -0.47 16.79 16.18
CA LEU A 4 -1.39 15.66 16.06
C LEU A 4 -0.71 14.54 15.27
N ARG A 5 -0.90 13.28 15.69
CA ARG A 5 -0.24 12.13 15.06
C ARG A 5 -0.78 11.90 13.65
N ILE A 6 0.13 11.63 12.72
CA ILE A 6 -0.20 11.19 11.36
C ILE A 6 -0.26 9.66 11.23
N ALA A 7 0.33 8.96 12.21
CA ALA A 7 0.42 7.51 12.37
C ALA A 7 0.81 7.18 13.82
N ASN A 8 0.53 5.97 14.31
CA ASN A 8 0.97 5.47 15.62
C ASN A 8 2.14 4.48 15.55
N GLU A 9 2.65 4.21 14.35
CA GLU A 9 3.76 3.29 14.04
C GLU A 9 4.93 3.38 15.03
N LEU A 10 5.49 4.57 15.21
CA LEU A 10 6.71 4.73 16.02
C LEU A 10 6.49 4.42 17.50
N TYR A 11 5.27 4.59 18.01
CA TYR A 11 4.95 4.27 19.40
C TYR A 11 4.67 2.77 19.57
N LEU A 12 3.95 2.15 18.64
CA LEU A 12 3.73 0.71 18.65
C LEU A 12 5.04 -0.08 18.51
N LYS A 13 5.97 0.37 17.66
CA LYS A 13 7.31 -0.24 17.56
C LYS A 13 8.10 -0.13 18.87
N ARG A 14 7.93 0.92 19.67
CA ARG A 14 8.55 1.01 21.01
C ARG A 14 8.00 -0.04 21.98
N LEU A 15 6.72 -0.40 21.87
CA LEU A 15 6.14 -1.50 22.66
C LEU A 15 6.74 -2.84 22.27
N ILE A 16 6.95 -3.09 20.96
CA ILE A 16 7.68 -4.28 20.51
C ILE A 16 9.10 -4.33 21.09
N VAL A 17 9.84 -3.22 21.04
CA VAL A 17 11.16 -3.10 21.68
C VAL A 17 11.08 -3.33 23.20
N GLY A 18 9.97 -2.91 23.83
CA GLY A 18 9.67 -3.14 25.24
C GLY A 18 9.33 -4.59 25.62
N GLY A 19 9.32 -5.51 24.66
CA GLY A 19 9.12 -6.94 24.91
C GLY A 19 7.69 -7.45 24.65
N PHE A 20 6.82 -6.65 24.03
CA PHE A 20 5.52 -7.15 23.58
C PHE A 20 5.68 -7.93 22.27
N ASP A 21 5.23 -9.19 22.22
CA ASP A 21 5.33 -10.03 21.02
C ASP A 21 4.33 -9.62 19.93
N GLY A 22 3.25 -8.93 20.29
CA GLY A 22 2.27 -8.41 19.35
C GLY A 22 1.42 -7.30 19.95
N VAL A 23 1.19 -6.24 19.18
CA VAL A 23 0.36 -5.09 19.56
C VAL A 23 -0.49 -4.63 18.38
N TYR A 24 -1.68 -4.12 18.66
CA TYR A 24 -2.50 -3.43 17.67
C TYR A 24 -3.25 -2.27 18.34
N GLU A 25 -3.65 -1.27 17.55
CA GLU A 25 -4.46 -0.15 18.03
C GLU A 25 -5.38 0.35 16.91
N PHE A 26 -6.67 0.50 17.23
CA PHE A 26 -7.60 1.31 16.45
C PHE A 26 -7.50 2.77 16.90
N SER A 27 -7.16 3.67 15.99
CA SER A 27 -6.63 4.97 16.34
C SER A 27 -7.07 6.04 15.35
N LYS A 28 -7.30 7.28 15.82
CA LYS A 28 -7.43 8.45 14.96
C LYS A 28 -6.06 8.96 14.52
N ASN A 29 -5.91 9.13 13.21
CA ASN A 29 -4.79 9.80 12.57
C ASN A 29 -5.29 11.10 11.91
N PHE A 30 -4.42 12.10 11.87
CA PHE A 30 -4.74 13.44 11.41
C PHE A 30 -3.79 13.84 10.29
N ARG A 31 -4.29 14.27 9.14
CA ARG A 31 -3.50 14.78 8.02
C ARG A 31 -4.04 16.14 7.60
N ASN A 32 -3.18 17.14 7.60
CA ASN A 32 -3.53 18.49 7.17
C ASN A 32 -3.37 18.61 5.65
N GLU A 33 -4.19 17.85 4.93
CA GLU A 33 -4.21 17.71 3.48
C GLU A 33 -5.59 18.12 2.93
N GLY A 34 -5.73 18.13 1.59
CA GLY A 34 -7.02 18.35 0.95
C GLY A 34 -8.04 17.27 1.30
N MET A 35 -9.32 17.58 1.12
CA MET A 35 -10.44 16.65 1.35
C MET A 35 -11.06 16.26 0.02
N ASP A 36 -11.37 14.97 -0.14
CA ASP A 36 -12.11 14.44 -1.29
C ASP A 36 -12.99 13.26 -0.87
N ARG A 37 -13.51 12.50 -1.84
CA ARG A 37 -14.41 11.36 -1.59
C ARG A 37 -13.74 10.19 -0.86
N THR A 38 -12.41 10.15 -0.87
CA THR A 38 -11.55 9.11 -0.27
C THR A 38 -10.68 9.63 0.89
N HIS A 39 -10.61 10.94 1.09
CA HIS A 39 -9.75 11.57 2.09
C HIS A 39 -10.54 12.47 3.05
N ASN A 40 -10.49 12.16 4.34
CA ASN A 40 -10.93 13.03 5.43
C ASN A 40 -9.73 13.42 6.31
N PRO A 41 -9.58 14.69 6.74
CA PRO A 41 -8.43 15.13 7.55
C PRO A 41 -8.25 14.38 8.87
N GLU A 42 -9.32 13.76 9.36
CA GLU A 42 -9.29 12.80 10.46
C GLU A 42 -9.84 11.46 9.97
N PHE A 43 -9.08 10.38 10.14
CA PHE A 43 -9.52 9.04 9.77
C PHE A 43 -9.12 8.02 10.83
N THR A 44 -9.85 6.89 10.85
CA THR A 44 -9.55 5.78 11.76
C THR A 44 -8.67 4.77 11.03
N ALA A 45 -7.55 4.40 11.63
CA ALA A 45 -6.68 3.35 11.15
C ALA A 45 -6.54 2.24 12.21
N MET A 46 -6.32 1.00 11.74
CA MET A 46 -5.81 -0.08 12.58
C MET A 46 -4.35 -0.31 12.20
N GLU A 47 -3.45 -0.12 13.15
CA GLU A 47 -2.04 -0.48 12.99
C GLU A 47 -1.74 -1.70 13.87
N ILE A 48 -0.97 -2.65 13.35
CA ILE A 48 -0.59 -3.90 14.03
C ILE A 48 0.90 -4.19 13.82
N TYR A 49 1.55 -4.68 14.87
CA TYR A 49 2.93 -5.16 14.85
C TYR A 49 3.01 -6.50 15.56
N VAL A 50 3.77 -7.43 14.98
CA VAL A 50 4.02 -8.75 15.56
C VAL A 50 5.51 -9.07 15.42
N ALA A 51 6.15 -9.38 16.54
CA ALA A 51 7.56 -9.74 16.57
C ALA A 51 7.82 -11.04 15.78
N TYR A 52 9.00 -11.15 15.17
CA TYR A 52 9.45 -12.32 14.41
C TYR A 52 8.60 -12.69 13.19
N LYS A 53 7.77 -11.77 12.69
CA LYS A 53 6.97 -11.93 11.46
C LYS A 53 7.48 -11.04 10.35
N ASP A 54 7.30 -11.48 9.11
CA ASP A 54 7.62 -10.74 7.91
C ASP A 54 6.34 -10.29 7.18
N TYR A 55 6.52 -9.60 6.06
CA TYR A 55 5.41 -9.14 5.24
C TYR A 55 4.61 -10.27 4.58
N ASN A 56 5.19 -11.46 4.37
CA ASN A 56 4.44 -12.62 3.89
C ASN A 56 3.40 -13.06 4.91
N TRP A 57 3.83 -13.20 6.17
CA TRP A 57 2.90 -13.46 7.26
C TRP A 57 1.85 -12.34 7.41
N MET A 58 2.25 -11.08 7.23
CA MET A 58 1.32 -9.94 7.31
C MET A 58 0.29 -9.97 6.17
N MET A 59 0.68 -10.36 4.95
CA MET A 59 -0.27 -10.54 3.84
C MET A 59 -1.27 -11.66 4.15
N ASP A 60 -0.79 -12.84 4.59
CA ASP A 60 -1.64 -13.97 4.99
C ASP A 60 -2.60 -13.59 6.12
N PHE A 61 -2.12 -12.83 7.11
CA PHE A 61 -2.93 -12.34 8.22
C PHE A 61 -4.00 -11.35 7.73
N THR A 62 -3.62 -10.42 6.86
CA THR A 62 -4.50 -9.35 6.38
C THR A 62 -5.64 -9.91 5.54
N GLU A 63 -5.37 -10.80 4.58
CA GLU A 63 -6.43 -11.39 3.75
C GLU A 63 -7.41 -12.22 4.59
N ARG A 64 -6.92 -13.01 5.54
CA ARG A 64 -7.76 -13.77 6.48
C ARG A 64 -8.60 -12.89 7.39
N LEU A 65 -8.03 -11.77 7.86
CA LEU A 65 -8.75 -10.81 8.70
C LEU A 65 -9.90 -10.16 7.94
N LEU A 66 -9.64 -9.74 6.70
CA LEU A 66 -10.66 -9.11 5.85
C LEU A 66 -11.76 -10.09 5.45
N GLU A 67 -11.40 -11.32 5.09
CA GLU A 67 -12.36 -12.40 4.83
C GLU A 67 -13.25 -12.66 6.06
N TYR A 68 -12.64 -12.80 7.24
CA TYR A 68 -13.35 -13.01 8.49
C TYR A 68 -14.35 -11.89 8.78
N CYS A 69 -13.94 -10.63 8.63
CA CYS A 69 -14.81 -9.48 8.83
C CYS A 69 -15.98 -9.45 7.84
N ALA A 70 -15.72 -9.75 6.56
CA ALA A 70 -16.76 -9.80 5.53
C ALA A 70 -17.81 -10.86 5.87
N VAL A 71 -17.39 -12.08 6.22
CA VAL A 71 -18.30 -13.16 6.61
C VAL A 71 -19.05 -12.83 7.91
N ALA A 72 -18.36 -12.30 8.92
CA ALA A 72 -18.96 -12.01 10.22
C ALA A 72 -20.06 -10.93 10.13
N VAL A 73 -19.91 -9.95 9.23
CA VAL A 73 -20.85 -8.83 9.09
C VAL A 73 -21.92 -9.13 8.03
N ASN A 74 -21.54 -9.72 6.90
CA ASN A 74 -22.41 -9.89 5.73
C ASN A 74 -22.92 -11.33 5.54
N GLY A 75 -22.38 -12.31 6.25
CA GLY A 75 -22.67 -13.74 6.06
C GLY A 75 -22.04 -14.37 4.82
N THR A 76 -21.24 -13.61 4.06
CA THR A 76 -20.56 -14.01 2.82
C THR A 76 -19.26 -13.22 2.65
N THR A 77 -18.34 -13.73 1.83
CA THR A 77 -17.12 -13.01 1.43
C THR A 77 -17.37 -12.01 0.31
N GLU A 78 -18.54 -12.05 -0.33
CA GLU A 78 -18.87 -11.20 -1.47
C GLU A 78 -19.54 -9.88 -1.06
N ALA A 79 -19.15 -8.78 -1.69
CA ALA A 79 -19.81 -7.49 -1.55
C ALA A 79 -19.84 -6.72 -2.87
N THR A 80 -20.87 -5.89 -3.06
CA THR A 80 -20.99 -5.04 -4.24
C THR A 80 -20.49 -3.63 -3.94
N PHE A 81 -19.50 -3.15 -4.71
CA PHE A 81 -18.96 -1.80 -4.64
C PHE A 81 -19.17 -1.11 -5.99
N GLY A 82 -20.13 -0.18 -6.06
CA GLY A 82 -20.52 0.43 -7.32
C GLY A 82 -21.03 -0.62 -8.31
N GLU A 83 -20.37 -0.75 -9.46
CA GLU A 83 -20.67 -1.77 -10.49
C GLU A 83 -19.90 -3.08 -10.30
N HIS A 84 -18.96 -3.13 -9.35
CA HIS A 84 -18.08 -4.29 -9.17
C HIS A 84 -18.59 -5.22 -8.07
N LYS A 85 -18.53 -6.53 -8.34
CA LYS A 85 -18.67 -7.58 -7.33
C LYS A 85 -17.29 -7.97 -6.84
N ILE A 86 -17.02 -7.73 -5.56
CA ILE A 86 -15.74 -7.98 -4.91
C ILE A 86 -15.86 -9.23 -4.04
N ASP A 87 -14.88 -10.14 -4.12
CA ASP A 87 -14.78 -11.30 -3.25
C ASP A 87 -13.58 -11.13 -2.30
N PHE A 88 -13.85 -11.05 -1.00
CA PHE A 88 -12.83 -10.93 0.06
C PHE A 88 -12.23 -12.29 0.47
N ARG A 89 -12.56 -13.37 -0.23
CA ARG A 89 -12.00 -14.70 0.05
C ARG A 89 -10.51 -14.75 -0.28
N ALA A 90 -9.71 -15.23 0.67
CA ALA A 90 -8.29 -15.50 0.46
C ALA A 90 -8.06 -16.72 -0.45
N PRO A 91 -6.90 -16.84 -1.13
CA PRO A 91 -5.77 -15.91 -1.14
C PRO A 91 -5.92 -14.79 -2.18
N TYR A 92 -5.38 -13.61 -1.88
CA TYR A 92 -5.35 -12.48 -2.81
C TYR A 92 -4.21 -12.61 -3.83
N LYS A 93 -4.37 -12.00 -5.01
CA LYS A 93 -3.26 -11.90 -5.98
C LYS A 93 -2.12 -11.14 -5.30
N ARG A 94 -0.88 -11.62 -5.49
CA ARG A 94 0.34 -10.94 -5.05
C ARG A 94 1.17 -10.65 -6.28
N ILE A 95 1.57 -9.40 -6.46
CA ILE A 95 2.35 -8.97 -7.62
C ILE A 95 3.30 -7.85 -7.22
N SER A 96 4.55 -7.92 -7.64
CA SER A 96 5.51 -6.86 -7.36
C SER A 96 5.15 -5.59 -8.13
N MET A 97 5.54 -4.43 -7.60
CA MET A 97 5.43 -3.14 -8.29
C MET A 97 6.04 -3.19 -9.69
N THR A 98 7.21 -3.82 -9.80
CA THR A 98 7.95 -4.04 -11.06
C THR A 98 7.13 -4.87 -12.04
N ASP A 99 6.63 -6.03 -11.60
CA ASP A 99 5.87 -6.94 -12.46
C ASP A 99 4.53 -6.32 -12.88
N SER A 100 3.89 -5.56 -11.98
CA SER A 100 2.68 -4.82 -12.30
C SER A 100 2.92 -3.82 -13.43
N ILE A 101 3.95 -2.98 -13.32
CA ILE A 101 4.29 -2.01 -14.36
C ILE A 101 4.61 -2.72 -15.67
N LYS A 102 5.35 -3.82 -15.62
CA LYS A 102 5.68 -4.62 -16.79
C LYS A 102 4.44 -5.25 -17.44
N GLU A 103 3.50 -5.78 -16.65
CA GLU A 103 2.24 -6.37 -17.12
C GLU A 103 1.38 -5.36 -17.89
N PHE A 104 1.21 -4.14 -17.35
CA PHE A 104 0.31 -3.14 -17.93
C PHE A 104 0.95 -2.20 -18.95
N THR A 105 2.28 -2.08 -18.97
CA THR A 105 2.98 -1.12 -19.85
C THR A 105 4.00 -1.77 -20.79
N GLY A 106 4.39 -3.02 -20.54
CA GLY A 106 5.50 -3.68 -21.23
C GLY A 106 6.90 -3.17 -20.86
N PHE A 107 6.99 -2.14 -20.00
CA PHE A 107 8.26 -1.56 -19.57
C PHE A 107 8.78 -2.22 -18.30
N ASP A 108 10.00 -2.76 -18.39
CA ASP A 108 10.69 -3.33 -17.23
C ASP A 108 11.59 -2.29 -16.57
N ILE A 109 11.24 -1.92 -15.33
CA ILE A 109 11.99 -0.92 -14.54
C ILE A 109 13.27 -1.48 -13.91
N THR A 110 13.50 -2.80 -13.98
CA THR A 110 14.64 -3.47 -13.36
C THR A 110 15.96 -2.95 -13.92
N GLY A 111 16.86 -2.52 -13.03
CA GLY A 111 18.18 -2.01 -13.40
C GLY A 111 18.20 -0.67 -14.13
N LYS A 112 17.03 -0.05 -14.37
CA LYS A 112 16.92 1.21 -15.11
C LYS A 112 17.42 2.41 -14.28
N THR A 113 18.06 3.33 -14.96
CA THR A 113 18.43 4.63 -14.38
C THR A 113 17.20 5.52 -14.21
N GLU A 114 17.32 6.57 -13.39
CA GLU A 114 16.26 7.55 -13.21
C GLU A 114 15.86 8.22 -14.54
N ASP A 115 16.84 8.54 -15.39
CA ASP A 115 16.59 9.16 -16.70
C ASP A 115 15.83 8.23 -17.65
N GLU A 116 16.18 6.95 -17.68
CA GLU A 116 15.45 5.96 -18.50
C GLU A 116 13.99 5.83 -18.06
N ILE A 117 13.73 5.81 -16.75
CA ILE A 117 12.37 5.74 -16.20
C ILE A 117 11.61 7.04 -16.51
N ARG A 118 12.25 8.20 -16.41
CA ARG A 118 11.64 9.49 -16.74
C ARG A 118 11.24 9.56 -18.21
N VAL A 119 12.11 9.08 -19.11
CA VAL A 119 11.81 9.01 -20.55
C VAL A 119 10.63 8.07 -20.81
N ALA A 120 10.59 6.92 -20.14
CA ALA A 120 9.46 5.98 -20.25
C ALA A 120 8.15 6.61 -19.76
N ALA A 121 8.15 7.26 -18.60
CA ALA A 121 6.98 7.95 -18.05
C ALA A 121 6.44 9.04 -19.00
N LYS A 122 7.34 9.88 -19.56
CA LYS A 122 6.96 10.88 -20.58
C LYS A 122 6.38 10.22 -21.83
N GLY A 123 6.98 9.13 -22.30
CA GLY A 123 6.48 8.35 -23.44
C GLY A 123 5.10 7.73 -23.19
N MET A 124 4.73 7.50 -21.93
CA MET A 124 3.42 7.02 -21.49
C MET A 124 2.39 8.14 -21.29
N GLY A 125 2.76 9.41 -21.54
CA GLY A 125 1.90 10.58 -21.36
C GLY A 125 1.72 11.00 -19.90
N ILE A 126 2.66 10.63 -19.02
CA ILE A 126 2.61 10.96 -17.59
C ILE A 126 3.39 12.25 -17.37
N ASP A 127 2.80 13.20 -16.64
CA ASP A 127 3.46 14.47 -16.31
C ASP A 127 4.51 14.26 -15.22
N VAL A 128 5.78 14.34 -15.62
CA VAL A 128 6.94 14.16 -14.73
C VAL A 128 7.95 15.27 -14.94
N ASN A 129 8.59 15.69 -13.85
CA ASN A 129 9.58 16.77 -13.86
C ASN A 129 10.97 16.30 -13.38
N GLU A 130 11.94 17.21 -13.41
CA GLU A 130 13.34 16.92 -13.06
C GLU A 130 13.58 16.80 -11.55
N THR A 131 12.67 17.27 -10.70
CA THR A 131 12.80 17.17 -9.24
C THR A 131 12.30 15.84 -8.70
N MET A 132 11.58 15.06 -9.52
CA MET A 132 11.12 13.72 -9.19
C MET A 132 12.29 12.72 -9.28
N GLY A 133 12.65 12.17 -8.12
CA GLY A 133 13.59 11.06 -8.04
C GLY A 133 12.98 9.73 -8.50
N LYS A 134 13.84 8.73 -8.72
CA LYS A 134 13.47 7.39 -9.24
C LYS A 134 12.23 6.76 -8.58
N GLY A 135 12.14 6.74 -7.25
CA GLY A 135 10.99 6.17 -6.54
C GLY A 135 9.68 6.87 -6.90
N LYS A 136 9.69 8.21 -6.95
CA LYS A 136 8.51 8.99 -7.31
C LYS A 136 8.10 8.79 -8.76
N LEU A 137 9.05 8.64 -9.68
CA LEU A 137 8.74 8.31 -11.08
C LEU A 137 8.06 6.95 -11.21
N ILE A 138 8.51 5.94 -10.46
CA ILE A 138 7.90 4.61 -10.45
C ILE A 138 6.47 4.67 -9.87
N ASP A 139 6.28 5.42 -8.79
CA ASP A 139 4.97 5.68 -8.17
C ASP A 139 3.97 6.31 -9.16
N GLU A 140 4.40 7.34 -9.91
CA GLU A 140 3.58 7.99 -10.94
C GLU A 140 3.21 7.03 -12.09
N ILE A 141 4.16 6.19 -12.54
CA ILE A 141 3.86 5.15 -13.55
C ILE A 141 2.83 4.16 -13.03
N PHE A 142 3.00 3.69 -11.78
CA PHE A 142 2.07 2.74 -11.17
C PHE A 142 0.67 3.35 -11.01
N GLY A 143 0.56 4.54 -10.42
CA GLY A 143 -0.72 5.22 -10.20
C GLY A 143 -1.46 5.47 -11.52
N ALA A 144 -0.74 5.93 -12.55
CA ALA A 144 -1.36 6.27 -13.84
C ALA A 144 -1.72 5.05 -14.71
N LYS A 145 -0.96 3.95 -14.64
CA LYS A 145 -1.10 2.83 -15.59
C LYS A 145 -1.54 1.51 -14.97
N CYS A 146 -1.39 1.34 -13.65
CA CYS A 146 -1.60 0.06 -12.98
C CYS A 146 -2.75 0.12 -11.98
N GLU A 147 -2.75 1.08 -11.06
CA GLU A 147 -3.61 1.11 -9.85
C GLU A 147 -5.09 0.90 -10.17
N GLY A 148 -5.63 1.62 -11.16
CA GLY A 148 -7.04 1.54 -11.56
C GLY A 148 -7.50 0.20 -12.15
N ASN A 149 -6.57 -0.72 -12.46
CA ASN A 149 -6.92 -2.04 -13.00
C ASN A 149 -7.16 -3.09 -11.89
N TYR A 150 -6.76 -2.82 -10.65
CA TYR A 150 -6.86 -3.77 -9.54
C TYR A 150 -8.21 -3.69 -8.84
N ILE A 151 -9.23 -4.31 -9.44
CA ILE A 151 -10.58 -4.34 -8.89
C ILE A 151 -10.73 -5.36 -7.75
N GLN A 152 -10.21 -6.58 -7.94
CA GLN A 152 -10.21 -7.59 -6.88
C GLN A 152 -9.07 -7.32 -5.87
N PRO A 153 -9.22 -7.74 -4.59
CA PRO A 153 -8.19 -7.56 -3.59
C PRO A 153 -6.85 -8.13 -4.06
N THR A 154 -5.84 -7.27 -4.11
CA THR A 154 -4.51 -7.57 -4.64
C THR A 154 -3.47 -6.91 -3.75
N PHE A 155 -2.45 -7.67 -3.33
CA PHE A 155 -1.27 -7.11 -2.69
C PHE A 155 -0.25 -6.71 -3.76
N ILE A 156 0.07 -5.42 -3.78
CA ILE A 156 1.24 -4.91 -4.50
C ILE A 156 2.43 -5.01 -3.56
N THR A 157 3.52 -5.63 -4.01
CA THR A 157 4.71 -5.89 -3.19
C THR A 157 5.95 -5.20 -3.72
N ASP A 158 7.01 -5.19 -2.91
CA ASP A 158 8.37 -4.81 -3.33
C ASP A 158 8.46 -3.37 -3.89
N TYR A 159 7.88 -2.45 -3.14
CA TYR A 159 7.97 -1.01 -3.41
C TYR A 159 9.43 -0.53 -3.44
N PRO A 160 9.74 0.51 -4.24
CA PRO A 160 11.07 1.11 -4.28
C PRO A 160 11.53 1.56 -2.90
N LYS A 161 12.80 1.26 -2.56
CA LYS A 161 13.39 1.61 -1.26
C LYS A 161 13.27 3.10 -0.95
N GLU A 162 13.41 3.96 -1.95
CA GLU A 162 13.30 5.42 -1.81
C GLU A 162 11.93 5.87 -1.29
N MET A 163 10.88 5.07 -1.50
CA MET A 163 9.52 5.33 -1.01
C MET A 163 9.23 4.66 0.34
N SER A 164 10.12 3.79 0.82
CA SER A 164 9.86 2.90 1.96
C SER A 164 10.87 3.11 3.09
N PRO A 165 10.93 4.31 3.71
CA PRO A 165 11.98 4.70 4.64
C PRO A 165 12.02 3.87 5.94
N LEU A 166 10.89 3.26 6.32
CA LEU A 166 10.74 2.46 7.55
C LEU A 166 10.62 0.95 7.30
N THR A 167 10.83 0.51 6.05
CA THR A 167 10.70 -0.88 5.63
C THR A 167 12.07 -1.53 5.50
N LYS A 168 12.18 -2.81 5.91
CA LYS A 168 13.41 -3.60 5.74
C LYS A 168 13.67 -3.83 4.24
N LYS A 169 14.93 -3.71 3.81
CA LYS A 169 15.33 -4.06 2.43
C LYS A 169 15.14 -5.56 2.20
N HIS A 170 14.62 -5.91 1.03
CA HIS A 170 14.67 -7.27 0.49
C HIS A 170 16.07 -7.59 -0.04
#